data_AF-S8D3I4-F1
#
_entry.id   AF-S8D3I4-F1
#
_cell.length_a   1.000
_cell.length_b   1.000
_cell.length_c   1.000
_cell.angle_alpha   90.00
_cell.angle_beta   90.00
_cell.angle_gamma   90.00
#
_symmetry.space_group_name_H-M   'P 1'
#
loop_
_entity.id
_entity.type
_entity.pdbx_description
1 polymer ?
#
loop_
_entity_poly.entity_id
_entity_poly.type
_entity_poly.pdbx_seq_one_letter_code
_entity_poly.pdbx_strand_id
1 'polypeptide(L)' 'FLNTCDSCQKKLQGKDIYMYRGEKGFCSEDCRYRQMAVEEEPKEKCGSETTTSPYAASGQIFRNGIL' A
#
# COMPACT_ATOMS: atom_id res chain seq x y z
N PHE A 1 -8.86 8.09 -8.78
CA PHE A 1 -8.14 6.96 -9.39
C PHE A 1 -6.67 7.02 -8.97
N LEU A 2 -6.01 5.87 -8.91
CA LEU A 2 -4.66 5.62 -8.35
C LEU A 2 -3.71 6.81 -8.51
N ASN A 3 -3.46 7.54 -7.42
CA ASN A 3 -2.64 8.77 -7.42
C ASN A 3 -1.31 8.61 -6.66
N THR A 4 -1.11 7.45 -6.02
CA THR A 4 0.06 7.11 -5.20
C THR A 4 0.49 5.68 -5.51
N CYS A 5 1.79 5.43 -5.43
CA CYS A 5 2.37 4.11 -5.56
C CYS A 5 2.10 3.30 -4.29
N ASP A 6 1.47 2.12 -4.39
CA ASP A 6 1.15 1.26 -3.25
C ASP A 6 2.40 0.75 -2.49
N SER A 7 3.56 0.68 -3.16
CA SER A 7 4.81 0.21 -2.54
C SER A 7 5.63 1.33 -1.89
N CYS A 8 5.85 2.44 -2.59
CA CYS A 8 6.76 3.50 -2.13
C CYS A 8 6.06 4.82 -1.75
N GLN A 9 4.73 4.86 -1.80
CA GLN A 9 3.88 6.01 -1.43
C GLN A 9 4.17 7.31 -2.20
N LYS A 10 4.96 7.25 -3.28
CA LYS A 10 5.21 8.39 -4.16
C LYS A 10 3.99 8.71 -5.01
N LYS A 11 3.76 10.00 -5.27
CA LYS A 11 2.67 10.45 -6.14
C LYS A 11 2.89 9.94 -7.57
N LEU A 12 1.87 9.30 -8.14
CA LEU A 12 1.84 8.90 -9.55
C LEU A 12 1.53 10.14 -10.37
N GLN A 13 2.41 10.49 -11.30
CA GLN A 13 2.31 11.73 -12.08
C GLN A 13 1.34 11.62 -13.28
N GLY A 14 0.46 10.62 -13.28
CA GLY A 14 -0.58 10.44 -14.31
C GLY A 14 -0.07 10.00 -15.68
N LYS A 15 1.24 9.75 -15.84
CA LYS A 15 1.79 8.99 -16.97
C LYS A 15 1.80 7.50 -16.61
N ASP A 16 1.74 6.64 -17.63
CA ASP A 16 1.60 5.18 -17.56
C ASP A 16 1.96 4.57 -16.19
N ILE A 17 0.94 4.11 -15.48
CA ILE A 17 1.09 3.50 -14.15
C ILE A 17 1.09 1.98 -14.29
N TYR A 18 1.97 1.31 -13.55
CA TYR A 18 2.00 -0.15 -13.52
C TYR A 18 0.84 -0.62 -12.64
N MET A 19 -0.15 -1.31 -13.21
CA MET A 19 -1.31 -1.82 -12.45
C MET A 19 -1.12 -3.27 -12.02
N TYR A 20 -1.69 -3.63 -10.87
CA TYR A 20 -1.77 -5.01 -10.39
C TYR A 20 -3.18 -5.30 -9.88
N ARG A 21 -3.75 -6.42 -10.33
CA ARG A 21 -5.12 -6.88 -10.02
C ARG A 21 -6.24 -5.85 -10.29
N GLY A 22 -5.96 -4.79 -11.03
CA GLY A 22 -6.92 -3.72 -11.34
C GLY A 22 -7.20 -2.75 -10.19
N GLU A 23 -6.61 -2.95 -9.01
CA GLU A 23 -6.89 -2.15 -7.81
C GLU A 23 -5.66 -1.44 -7.23
N LYS A 24 -4.44 -1.81 -7.64
CA LYS A 24 -3.17 -1.23 -7.17
C LYS A 24 -2.37 -0.59 -8.29
N GLY A 25 -1.68 0.51 -7.99
CA GLY A 25 -0.85 1.28 -8.93
C GLY A 25 0.58 1.46 -8.44
N PHE A 26 1.55 1.40 -9.35
CA PHE A 26 2.97 1.55 -9.03
C PHE A 26 3.69 2.48 -9.99
N CYS A 27 4.73 3.15 -9.48
CA CYS A 27 5.59 4.04 -10.27
C CYS A 27 6.67 3.31 -11.08
N SER A 28 6.88 2.01 -10.84
CA SER A 28 7.84 1.17 -11.55
C SER A 28 7.47 -0.32 -11.43
N GLU A 29 8.03 -1.15 -12.30
CA GLU A 29 7.93 -2.61 -12.20
C GLU A 29 8.52 -3.13 -10.89
N ASP A 30 9.65 -2.58 -10.41
CA ASP A 30 10.23 -2.95 -9.12
C ASP A 30 9.26 -2.77 -7.96
N CYS A 31 8.53 -1.65 -7.93
CA CYS A 31 7.54 -1.39 -6.91
C CYS A 31 6.39 -2.40 -6.97
N ARG A 32 5.99 -2.82 -8.18
CA ARG A 32 4.98 -3.86 -8.38
C ARG A 32 5.47 -5.23 -7.94
N TYR A 33 6.69 -5.60 -8.29
CA TYR A 33 7.29 -6.89 -7.93
C TYR A 33 7.46 -7.04 -6.42
N ARG A 34 7.91 -5.99 -5.73
CA ARG A 34 7.99 -5.98 -4.26
C ARG A 34 6.64 -6.27 -3.61
N GLN A 35 5.56 -5.69 -4.14
CA GLN A 35 4.22 -5.95 -3.62
C GLN A 35 3.79 -7.41 -3.83
N MET A 36 4.10 -8.00 -5.00
CA MET A 36 3.82 -9.42 -5.27
C MET A 36 4.56 -10.32 -4.28
N ALA A 37 5.85 -10.08 -4.06
CA ALA A 37 6.66 -10.85 -3.12
C ALA A 37 6.10 -10.79 -1.68
N VAL A 38 5.72 -9.60 -1.21
CA VAL A 38 5.13 -9.43 0.14
C VAL A 38 3.75 -10.10 0.28
N GLU A 39 2.99 -10.24 -0.82
CA GLU A 39 1.68 -10.91 -0.80
C GLU A 39 1.77 -12.44 -0.89
N GLU A 40 2.79 -12.97 -1.57
CA GLU A 40 3.04 -14.40 -1.73
C GLU A 40 3.69 -15.04 -0.50
N GLU A 41 4.44 -14.26 0.29
CA GLU A 41 4.99 -14.73 1.56
C GLU A 41 3.84 -15.11 2.53
N PRO A 42 3.84 -16.32 3.12
CA PRO A 42 2.91 -16.70 4.17
C PRO A 42 3.01 -15.65 5.27
N LYS A 43 1.92 -14.92 5.53
CA LYS A 43 1.89 -13.81 6.48
C LYS A 43 2.07 -14.30 7.92
N GLU A 44 3.28 -14.69 8.30
CA GLU A 44 3.69 -14.82 9.68
C GLU A 44 3.97 -13.42 10.23
N LYS A 45 2.88 -12.74 10.57
CA LYS A 45 2.78 -11.71 11.61
C LYS A 45 3.99 -10.78 11.76
N CYS A 46 4.02 -9.69 10.99
CA CYS A 46 4.53 -8.42 11.53
C CYS A 46 3.74 -7.27 10.93
N GLY A 47 3.01 -6.55 11.78
CA GLY A 47 2.19 -5.41 11.40
C GLY A 47 3.07 -4.28 10.89
N SER A 48 2.93 -3.95 9.62
CA SER A 48 3.11 -2.58 9.14
C SER A 48 1.81 -2.15 8.48
N GLU A 49 0.96 -1.59 9.32
CA GLU A 49 -0.12 -0.72 8.88
C GLU A 49 0.49 0.39 8.02
N THR A 50 0.10 0.48 6.76
CA THR A 50 -0.28 1.73 6.08
C THR A 50 -0.63 1.41 4.63
N THR A 51 -1.91 1.15 4.41
CA THR A 51 -2.73 1.91 3.45
C THR A 51 -4.18 1.64 3.78
N THR A 52 -4.69 2.49 4.68
CA THR A 52 -6.11 2.81 4.70
C THR A 52 -6.50 3.25 3.29
N SER A 53 -7.26 2.36 2.65
CA SER A 53 -8.14 2.63 1.51
C SER A 53 -8.77 4.03 1.61
N PRO A 54 -9.05 4.73 0.49
CA PRO A 54 -9.74 6.02 0.48
C PRO A 54 -11.17 5.99 1.06
N TYR A 55 -11.65 4.86 1.57
CA TYR A 55 -12.72 4.81 2.57
C TYR A 55 -12.20 5.04 4.01
N ALA A 56 -11.25 5.95 4.20
CA ALA A 56 -10.84 6.40 5.53
C ALA A 56 -11.76 7.53 6.02
N ALA A 57 -13.06 7.22 6.13
CA ALA A 57 -13.90 7.92 7.08
C ALA A 57 -13.74 7.21 8.43
N SER A 58 -13.41 7.99 9.46
CA SER A 58 -13.28 7.61 10.88
C SER A 58 -11.84 7.36 11.34
N GLY A 59 -11.27 8.35 12.01
CA GLY A 59 -10.08 8.18 12.80
C GLY A 59 -10.29 7.16 13.93
N GLN A 60 -9.18 6.55 14.36
CA GLN A 60 -8.67 6.68 15.72
C GLN A 60 -7.34 5.94 15.83
N ILE A 61 -6.32 6.71 16.21
CA ILE A 61 -5.03 6.25 16.70
C ILE A 61 -5.29 5.62 18.06
N PHE A 62 -4.99 4.33 18.24
CA PHE A 62 -4.81 3.77 19.58
C PHE A 62 -3.34 3.35 19.75
N ARG A 63 -2.53 4.33 20.19
CA ARG A 63 -1.26 4.06 20.86
C ARG A 63 -1.60 3.45 22.21
N ASN A 64 -1.43 2.14 22.37
CA ASN A 64 -1.56 1.51 23.69
C ASN A 64 -0.23 1.61 24.45
N GLY A 65 -0.23 2.44 25.49
CA GLY A 65 0.73 2.39 26.58
C GLY A 65 -0.01 2.35 27.92
N ILE A 66 0.57 1.62 28.88
CA ILE A 66 0.30 1.53 30.32
C ILE A 66 -0.66 0.41 30.78
N LEU A 67 -0.09 -0.61 31.43
CA LEU A 67 -0.29 -0.84 32.87
C LEU A 67 1.04 -1.24 33.52
#